data_AF-A0A9Q5EIH9-F1
#
_entry.id   AF-A0A9Q5EIH9-F1
#
_cell.length_a   1.000
_cell.length_b   1.000
_cell.length_c   1.000
_cell.angle_alpha   90.00
_cell.angle_beta   90.00
_cell.angle_gamma   90.00
#
_symmetry.space_group_name_H-M   'P 1'
#
loop_
_entity.id
_entity.type
_entity.pdbx_description
1 polymer ?
#
loop_
_entity_poly.entity_id
_entity_poly.type
_entity_poly.pdbx_seq_one_letter_code
_entity_poly.pdbx_strand_id
1 'polypeptide(L)'
;MQLTKKFVKAKNPCAGGYKWFLRDHNGQGDYQAVLDALVADGRVGDACWLLDQFGPTDAVLKLDTLDAQAIVFAGTLEVRMGINVDSVVRAGRSIITGGGIRAGESIVAGENITAGANIASAGDLRAGGDVSAEWGIEVATLLDCRGNVRAKWDICAGQDLAVTGHLRAGQDVQVQGALKCGQGIKAGGGVQAAKDIDAACGIQAGATIACGGHLAAGWGLIAGEDIRADGSIRAGEGVHADGCIQAGDGHGVYAGLNVRLDAWAVCARVQARERPAQLVSGHWAGQEETAHA
;
A
#
# COMPACT_ATOMS: atom_id res chain seq x y z
N MET A 1 14.77 2.59 -27.99
CA MET A 1 15.34 3.96 -27.87
C MET A 1 16.86 3.81 -27.83
N GLN A 2 17.63 4.68 -28.46
CA GLN A 2 19.10 4.54 -28.45
C GLN A 2 19.72 5.31 -27.29
N LEU A 3 20.40 4.60 -26.38
CA LEU A 3 21.24 5.20 -25.36
C LEU A 3 22.59 5.59 -25.98
N THR A 4 23.11 6.76 -25.60
CA THR A 4 24.46 7.18 -26.00
C THR A 4 25.27 7.67 -24.81
N LYS A 5 26.60 7.60 -24.92
CA LYS A 5 27.55 8.04 -23.90
C LYS A 5 27.32 9.47 -23.41
N LYS A 6 26.83 10.37 -24.28
CA LYS A 6 26.51 11.76 -23.91
C LYS A 6 25.30 11.81 -22.98
N PHE A 7 24.24 11.06 -23.30
CA PHE A 7 23.04 10.99 -22.50
C PHE A 7 23.29 10.36 -21.13
N VAL A 8 23.98 9.22 -21.10
CA VAL A 8 24.31 8.53 -19.83
C VAL A 8 25.20 9.42 -18.97
N LYS A 9 26.25 10.05 -19.53
CA LYS A 9 27.12 10.96 -18.77
C LYS A 9 26.39 12.17 -18.21
N ALA A 10 25.41 12.72 -18.92
CA ALA A 10 24.64 13.87 -18.47
C ALA A 10 23.79 13.59 -17.21
N LYS A 11 23.51 12.32 -16.90
CA LYS A 11 22.73 11.89 -15.74
C LYS A 11 23.58 11.56 -14.50
N ASN A 12 24.88 11.84 -14.54
CA ASN A 12 25.83 11.60 -13.43
C ASN A 12 25.78 10.16 -12.88
N PRO A 13 26.03 9.13 -13.71
CA PRO A 13 26.05 7.73 -13.30
C PRO A 13 27.19 7.46 -12.32
N CYS A 14 27.06 6.38 -11.55
CA CYS A 14 28.16 5.91 -10.72
C CYS A 14 29.37 5.53 -11.60
N ALA A 15 30.59 5.70 -11.06
CA ALA A 15 31.82 5.45 -11.81
C ALA A 15 31.94 4.00 -12.31
N GLY A 16 31.40 3.03 -11.55
CA GLY A 16 31.35 1.62 -11.94
C GLY A 16 30.43 1.37 -13.13
N GLY A 17 29.19 1.85 -13.06
CA GLY A 17 28.19 1.67 -14.11
C GLY A 17 28.54 2.37 -15.41
N TYR A 18 29.13 3.57 -15.33
CA TYR A 18 29.59 4.27 -16.52
C TYR A 18 30.74 3.56 -17.24
N LYS A 19 31.72 3.02 -16.49
CA LYS A 19 32.82 2.23 -17.07
C LYS A 19 32.30 0.96 -17.73
N TRP A 20 31.35 0.28 -17.09
CA TRP A 20 30.71 -0.91 -17.64
C TRP A 20 30.04 -0.59 -19.00
N PHE A 21 29.23 0.47 -19.07
CA PHE A 21 28.53 0.87 -20.30
C PHE A 21 29.50 1.24 -21.45
N LEU A 22 30.62 1.88 -21.14
CA LEU A 22 31.65 2.20 -22.13
C LEU A 22 32.38 0.96 -22.64
N ARG A 23 32.65 -0.01 -21.77
CA ARG A 23 33.39 -1.23 -22.09
C ARG A 23 32.55 -2.22 -22.91
N ASP A 24 31.31 -2.45 -22.48
CA ASP A 24 30.49 -3.53 -23.01
C ASP A 24 29.69 -3.13 -24.25
N HIS A 25 29.16 -1.90 -24.24
CA HIS A 25 28.32 -1.38 -25.32
C HIS A 25 29.03 -0.31 -26.18
N ASN A 26 30.36 -0.12 -26.05
CA ASN A 26 31.10 0.94 -26.74
C ASN A 26 30.48 2.36 -26.58
N GLY A 27 29.70 2.57 -25.52
CA GLY A 27 28.99 3.82 -25.26
C GLY A 27 27.74 4.07 -26.12
N GLN A 28 27.18 3.06 -26.80
CA GLN A 28 25.89 3.14 -27.49
C GLN A 28 25.14 1.80 -27.46
N GLY A 29 23.82 1.80 -27.31
CA GLY A 29 23.03 0.57 -27.36
C GLY A 29 21.54 0.83 -27.34
N ASP A 30 20.76 -0.15 -27.79
CA ASP A 30 19.31 -0.08 -27.58
C ASP A 30 19.01 -0.17 -26.07
N TYR A 31 18.09 0.67 -25.62
CA TYR A 31 17.78 0.87 -24.22
C TYR A 31 17.42 -0.42 -23.50
N GLN A 32 16.55 -1.25 -24.09
CA GLN A 32 16.13 -2.48 -23.43
C GLN A 32 17.29 -3.49 -23.42
N ALA A 33 18.05 -3.60 -24.51
CA ALA A 33 19.21 -4.48 -24.57
C ALA A 33 20.27 -4.14 -23.51
N VAL A 34 20.46 -2.85 -23.19
CA VAL A 34 21.36 -2.41 -22.12
C VAL A 34 20.81 -2.78 -20.74
N LEU A 35 19.49 -2.66 -20.52
CA LEU A 35 18.86 -3.10 -19.27
C LEU A 35 19.02 -4.61 -19.08
N ASP A 36 18.75 -5.39 -20.13
CA ASP A 36 18.87 -6.85 -20.10
C ASP A 36 20.31 -7.29 -19.83
N ALA A 37 21.30 -6.64 -20.45
CA ALA A 37 22.72 -6.91 -20.22
C ALA A 37 23.16 -6.57 -18.79
N LEU A 38 22.67 -5.45 -18.21
CA LEU A 38 22.92 -5.13 -16.80
C LEU A 38 22.34 -6.19 -15.86
N VAL A 39 21.13 -6.68 -16.15
CA VAL A 39 20.49 -7.74 -15.37
C VAL A 39 21.26 -9.05 -15.49
N ALA A 40 21.71 -9.43 -16.70
CA ALA A 40 22.50 -10.63 -16.93
C ALA A 40 23.85 -10.61 -16.19
N ASP A 41 24.46 -9.44 -16.04
CA ASP A 41 25.70 -9.23 -15.28
C ASP A 41 25.47 -9.08 -13.75
N GLY A 42 24.24 -9.29 -13.26
CA GLY A 42 23.88 -9.15 -11.85
C GLY A 42 23.84 -7.71 -11.34
N ARG A 43 23.88 -6.72 -12.24
CA ARG A 43 23.88 -5.28 -11.92
C ARG A 43 22.45 -4.70 -11.94
N VAL A 44 21.52 -5.41 -11.30
CA VAL A 44 20.08 -5.09 -11.28
C VAL A 44 19.81 -3.68 -10.75
N GLY A 45 20.54 -3.25 -9.71
CA GLY A 45 20.42 -1.90 -9.17
C GLY A 45 20.76 -0.80 -10.18
N ASP A 46 21.76 -1.01 -11.04
CA ASP A 46 22.09 -0.06 -12.10
C ASP A 46 21.03 -0.05 -13.21
N ALA A 47 20.42 -1.20 -13.51
CA ALA A 47 19.30 -1.29 -14.45
C ALA A 47 18.07 -0.52 -13.94
N CYS A 48 17.71 -0.70 -12.66
CA CYS A 48 16.65 0.08 -12.01
C CYS A 48 16.95 1.58 -12.02
N TRP A 49 18.19 1.98 -11.67
CA TRP A 49 18.59 3.38 -11.71
C TRP A 49 18.49 3.98 -13.12
N LEU A 50 18.94 3.24 -14.14
CA LEU A 50 18.87 3.69 -15.51
C LEU A 50 17.40 3.94 -15.92
N LEU A 51 16.50 3.04 -15.53
CA LEU A 51 15.07 3.20 -15.75
C LEU A 51 14.49 4.43 -15.05
N ASP A 52 14.90 4.70 -13.81
CA ASP A 52 14.44 5.87 -13.06
C ASP A 52 14.93 7.19 -13.70
N GLN A 53 16.12 7.20 -14.34
CA GLN A 53 16.69 8.41 -14.94
C GLN A 53 16.18 8.73 -16.35
N PHE A 54 15.91 7.69 -17.15
CA PHE A 54 15.52 7.81 -18.55
C PHE A 54 14.02 7.63 -18.76
N GLY A 55 13.34 7.06 -17.77
CA GLY A 55 11.90 6.85 -17.79
C GLY A 55 11.48 5.64 -18.63
N PRO A 56 10.16 5.38 -18.65
CA PRO A 56 9.60 4.24 -19.32
C PRO A 56 9.50 4.41 -20.84
N THR A 57 9.19 3.32 -21.53
CA THR A 57 8.84 3.28 -22.95
C THR A 57 7.42 2.74 -23.12
N ASP A 58 6.85 2.88 -24.32
CA ASP A 58 5.53 2.31 -24.67
C ASP A 58 5.61 0.84 -25.14
N ALA A 59 6.76 0.19 -24.97
CA ALA A 59 6.92 -1.21 -25.34
C ALA A 59 6.06 -2.11 -24.44
N VAL A 60 5.58 -3.22 -25.00
CA VAL A 60 4.84 -4.25 -24.26
C VAL A 60 5.56 -5.57 -24.45
N LEU A 61 6.00 -6.18 -23.35
CA LEU A 61 6.59 -7.52 -23.36
C LEU A 61 5.53 -8.53 -22.93
N LYS A 62 5.15 -9.41 -23.86
CA LYS A 62 4.17 -10.47 -23.66
C LYS A 62 4.87 -11.80 -23.47
N LEU A 63 4.60 -12.48 -22.36
CA LEU A 63 5.16 -13.78 -22.01
C LEU A 63 4.06 -14.72 -21.54
N ASP A 64 4.26 -16.03 -21.72
CA ASP A 64 3.36 -17.02 -21.12
C ASP A 64 3.63 -17.16 -19.62
N THR A 65 4.90 -17.29 -19.25
CA THR A 65 5.40 -17.44 -17.87
C THR A 65 6.66 -16.62 -17.73
N LEU A 66 6.96 -16.15 -16.53
CA LEU A 66 8.24 -15.53 -16.23
C LEU A 66 8.90 -16.22 -15.03
N ASP A 67 10.03 -16.86 -15.29
CA ASP A 67 10.90 -17.45 -14.26
C ASP A 67 12.34 -16.98 -14.53
N ALA A 68 12.89 -16.16 -13.63
CA ALA A 68 14.19 -15.53 -13.83
C ALA A 68 14.82 -15.07 -12.51
N GLN A 69 16.13 -14.81 -12.52
CA GLN A 69 16.81 -14.19 -11.37
C GLN A 69 16.28 -12.78 -11.07
N ALA A 70 16.05 -11.98 -12.12
CA ALA A 70 15.56 -10.60 -12.07
C ALA A 70 14.94 -10.23 -13.42
N ILE A 71 14.04 -9.24 -13.44
CA ILE A 71 13.60 -8.58 -14.67
C ILE A 71 13.50 -7.08 -14.48
N VAL A 72 14.07 -6.32 -15.43
CA VAL A 72 13.91 -4.87 -15.54
C VAL A 72 13.48 -4.53 -16.96
N PHE A 73 12.20 -4.22 -17.13
CA PHE A 73 11.62 -3.90 -18.42
C PHE A 73 11.17 -2.44 -18.47
N ALA A 74 11.57 -1.70 -19.50
CA ALA A 74 11.27 -0.27 -19.59
C ALA A 74 9.78 0.03 -19.86
N GLY A 75 9.01 -0.93 -20.35
CA GLY A 75 7.61 -0.76 -20.71
C GLY A 75 6.64 -1.49 -19.79
N THR A 76 5.56 -2.02 -20.38
CA THR A 76 4.55 -2.84 -19.70
C THR A 76 4.89 -4.32 -19.80
N LEU A 77 4.86 -5.03 -18.67
CA LEU A 77 4.98 -6.49 -18.61
C LEU A 77 3.59 -7.12 -18.62
N GLU A 78 3.30 -7.97 -19.61
CA GLU A 78 2.08 -8.77 -19.70
C GLU A 78 2.45 -10.26 -19.64
N VAL A 79 2.09 -10.95 -18.56
CA VAL A 79 2.40 -12.37 -18.36
C VAL A 79 1.10 -13.16 -18.21
N ARG A 80 0.84 -14.12 -19.10
CA ARG A 80 -0.44 -14.86 -19.09
C ARG A 80 -0.63 -15.68 -17.81
N MET A 81 0.42 -16.33 -17.34
CA MET A 81 0.42 -17.13 -16.11
C MET A 81 1.01 -16.29 -14.97
N GLY A 82 1.91 -16.85 -14.16
CA GLY A 82 2.56 -16.16 -13.06
C GLY A 82 3.94 -15.61 -13.40
N ILE A 83 4.39 -14.71 -12.51
CA ILE A 83 5.76 -14.21 -12.44
C ILE A 83 6.40 -14.80 -11.18
N ASN A 84 7.53 -15.48 -11.33
CA ASN A 84 8.36 -15.96 -10.24
C ASN A 84 9.79 -15.46 -10.45
N VAL A 85 10.27 -14.59 -9.57
CA VAL A 85 11.59 -13.98 -9.70
C VAL A 85 12.34 -14.02 -8.38
N ASP A 86 13.61 -14.43 -8.42
CA ASP A 86 14.41 -14.60 -7.20
C ASP A 86 14.77 -13.27 -6.53
N SER A 87 14.81 -12.17 -7.28
CA SER A 87 15.09 -10.83 -6.73
C SER A 87 14.01 -9.81 -7.13
N VAL A 88 14.22 -9.05 -8.21
CA VAL A 88 13.45 -7.85 -8.54
C VAL A 88 12.60 -8.04 -9.80
N VAL A 89 11.33 -7.64 -9.70
CA VAL A 89 10.43 -7.41 -10.84
C VAL A 89 10.22 -5.92 -11.00
N ARG A 90 10.82 -5.33 -12.04
CA ARG A 90 10.69 -3.90 -12.35
C ARG A 90 10.07 -3.71 -13.74
N ALA A 91 8.94 -3.01 -13.79
CA ALA A 91 8.37 -2.46 -15.02
C ALA A 91 8.41 -0.94 -14.98
N GLY A 92 8.76 -0.31 -16.11
CA GLY A 92 8.69 1.13 -16.28
C GLY A 92 7.25 1.65 -16.30
N ARG A 93 6.31 0.84 -16.81
CA ARG A 93 4.87 1.13 -16.81
C ARG A 93 4.13 0.17 -15.88
N SER A 94 3.22 -0.64 -16.42
CA SER A 94 2.37 -1.54 -15.65
C SER A 94 2.90 -2.98 -15.65
N ILE A 95 2.56 -3.75 -14.62
CA ILE A 95 2.73 -5.20 -14.55
C ILE A 95 1.34 -5.83 -14.55
N ILE A 96 1.06 -6.68 -15.53
CA ILE A 96 -0.22 -7.34 -15.70
C ILE A 96 0.04 -8.84 -15.78
N THR A 97 -0.52 -9.60 -14.84
CA THR A 97 -0.38 -11.06 -14.83
C THR A 97 -1.72 -11.75 -14.65
N GLY A 98 -1.96 -12.83 -15.40
CA GLY A 98 -3.14 -13.66 -15.20
C GLY A 98 -3.03 -14.58 -13.97
N GLY A 99 -1.82 -14.81 -13.47
CA GLY A 99 -1.52 -15.57 -12.25
C GLY A 99 -1.08 -14.68 -11.09
N GLY A 100 -0.21 -15.24 -10.24
CA GLY A 100 0.39 -14.52 -9.12
C GLY A 100 1.76 -13.93 -9.46
N ILE A 101 2.21 -12.97 -8.65
CA ILE A 101 3.54 -12.38 -8.74
C ILE A 101 4.29 -12.75 -7.46
N ARG A 102 5.46 -13.38 -7.60
CA ARG A 102 6.40 -13.64 -6.50
C ARG A 102 7.75 -13.02 -6.84
N ALA A 103 8.25 -12.19 -5.93
CA ALA A 103 9.59 -11.60 -6.02
C ALA A 103 10.34 -11.78 -4.69
N GLY A 104 11.62 -12.18 -4.75
CA GLY A 104 12.45 -12.35 -3.55
C GLY A 104 12.98 -11.05 -2.95
N GLU A 105 12.86 -9.92 -3.64
CA GLU A 105 13.29 -8.61 -3.12
C GLU A 105 12.26 -7.51 -3.34
N SER A 106 11.87 -7.21 -4.59
CA SER A 106 10.92 -6.11 -4.80
C SER A 106 10.10 -6.24 -6.07
N ILE A 107 8.89 -5.70 -6.00
CA ILE A 107 7.98 -5.57 -7.14
C ILE A 107 7.73 -4.08 -7.33
N VAL A 108 8.12 -3.54 -8.47
CA VAL A 108 8.06 -2.10 -8.74
C VAL A 108 7.48 -1.85 -10.12
N ALA A 109 6.36 -1.13 -10.18
CA ALA A 109 5.76 -0.64 -11.41
C ALA A 109 5.70 0.90 -11.41
N GLY A 110 6.01 1.52 -12.54
CA GLY A 110 5.83 2.96 -12.70
C GLY A 110 4.35 3.38 -12.75
N GLU A 111 3.46 2.44 -13.05
CA GLU A 111 2.02 2.63 -13.09
C GLU A 111 1.33 1.53 -12.26
N ASN A 112 0.47 0.71 -12.88
CA ASN A 112 -0.40 -0.22 -12.19
C ASN A 112 0.23 -1.62 -12.03
N ILE A 113 -0.13 -2.33 -10.98
CA ILE A 113 0.17 -3.75 -10.79
C ILE A 113 -1.15 -4.50 -10.70
N THR A 114 -1.39 -5.42 -11.63
CA THR A 114 -2.60 -6.26 -11.67
C THR A 114 -2.19 -7.71 -11.69
N ALA A 115 -2.67 -8.50 -10.73
CA ALA A 115 -2.45 -9.95 -10.66
C ALA A 115 -3.77 -10.71 -10.51
N GLY A 116 -3.92 -11.77 -11.31
CA GLY A 116 -5.06 -12.69 -11.24
C GLY A 116 -5.02 -13.66 -10.05
N ALA A 117 -3.98 -13.61 -9.22
CA ALA A 117 -3.86 -14.34 -7.95
C ALA A 117 -3.11 -13.49 -6.91
N ASN A 118 -2.31 -14.13 -6.04
CA ASN A 118 -1.54 -13.45 -4.98
C ASN A 118 -0.41 -12.57 -5.54
N ILE A 119 -0.15 -11.45 -4.86
CA ILE A 119 1.08 -10.67 -5.02
C ILE A 119 1.91 -10.86 -3.76
N ALA A 120 3.10 -11.44 -3.88
CA ALA A 120 4.02 -11.73 -2.78
C ALA A 120 5.40 -11.13 -3.06
N SER A 121 5.84 -10.19 -2.20
CA SER A 121 7.18 -9.60 -2.25
C SER A 121 7.90 -9.84 -0.92
N ALA A 122 9.09 -10.43 -0.97
CA ALA A 122 9.94 -10.60 0.22
C ALA A 122 10.71 -9.32 0.61
N GLY A 123 10.48 -8.21 -0.10
CA GLY A 123 10.86 -6.87 0.34
C GLY A 123 9.76 -5.87 0.00
N ASP A 124 10.03 -4.92 -0.90
CA ASP A 124 9.13 -3.78 -1.15
C ASP A 124 8.11 -4.07 -2.26
N LEU A 125 6.93 -3.45 -2.16
CA LEU A 125 5.98 -3.33 -3.26
C LEU A 125 5.72 -1.85 -3.54
N ARG A 126 6.04 -1.39 -4.76
CA ARG A 126 5.86 0.01 -5.16
C ARG A 126 5.10 0.15 -6.48
N ALA A 127 4.05 0.95 -6.48
CA ALA A 127 3.27 1.24 -7.68
C ALA A 127 3.02 2.75 -7.81
N GLY A 128 3.31 3.30 -9.00
CA GLY A 128 2.96 4.68 -9.33
C GLY A 128 1.48 4.89 -9.66
N GLY A 129 0.73 3.81 -9.85
CA GLY A 129 -0.73 3.78 -10.04
C GLY A 129 -1.40 2.84 -9.05
N ASP A 130 -2.42 2.12 -9.49
CA ASP A 130 -3.21 1.20 -8.68
C ASP A 130 -2.53 -0.18 -8.52
N VAL A 131 -2.80 -0.85 -7.40
CA VAL A 131 -2.45 -2.26 -7.17
C VAL A 131 -3.73 -3.07 -6.99
N SER A 132 -3.90 -4.12 -7.79
CA SER A 132 -5.04 -5.03 -7.71
C SER A 132 -4.60 -6.48 -7.72
N ALA A 133 -4.96 -7.23 -6.68
CA ALA A 133 -4.81 -8.67 -6.59
C ALA A 133 -6.19 -9.34 -6.47
N GLU A 134 -6.42 -10.39 -7.24
CA GLU A 134 -7.68 -11.15 -7.13
C GLU A 134 -7.73 -12.02 -5.87
N TRP A 135 -6.61 -12.26 -5.20
CA TRP A 135 -6.52 -12.95 -3.91
C TRP A 135 -5.96 -11.98 -2.85
N GLY A 136 -4.80 -12.28 -2.25
CA GLY A 136 -4.15 -11.47 -1.22
C GLY A 136 -2.89 -10.74 -1.70
N ILE A 137 -2.45 -9.76 -0.91
CA ILE A 137 -1.19 -9.04 -1.09
C ILE A 137 -0.35 -9.25 0.16
N GLU A 138 0.85 -9.81 0.00
CA GLU A 138 1.80 -10.04 1.09
C GLU A 138 3.14 -9.37 0.76
N VAL A 139 3.53 -8.42 1.59
CA VAL A 139 4.75 -7.63 1.42
C VAL A 139 5.54 -7.69 2.70
N ALA A 140 6.76 -8.22 2.67
CA ALA A 140 7.56 -8.41 3.87
C ALA A 140 8.05 -7.09 4.48
N THR A 141 8.09 -6.01 3.70
CA THR A 141 8.53 -4.69 4.17
C THR A 141 7.51 -3.60 3.81
N LEU A 142 7.86 -2.62 2.96
CA LEU A 142 7.02 -1.46 2.64
C LEU A 142 6.09 -1.74 1.45
N LEU A 143 4.82 -1.37 1.61
CA LEU A 143 3.88 -1.21 0.50
C LEU A 143 3.62 0.28 0.26
N ASP A 144 4.12 0.83 -0.85
CA ASP A 144 3.87 2.23 -1.28
C ASP A 144 3.09 2.24 -2.61
N CYS A 145 1.86 2.71 -2.57
CA CYS A 145 0.98 2.81 -3.73
C CYS A 145 0.49 4.25 -3.91
N ARG A 146 0.76 4.82 -5.08
CA ARG A 146 0.27 6.17 -5.42
C ARG A 146 -1.16 6.18 -5.90
N GLY A 147 -1.74 5.05 -6.29
CA GLY A 147 -3.16 4.91 -6.58
C GLY A 147 -3.92 4.28 -5.42
N ASN A 148 -4.86 3.41 -5.77
CA ASN A 148 -5.66 2.59 -4.90
C ASN A 148 -5.04 1.20 -4.73
N VAL A 149 -5.29 0.56 -3.61
CA VAL A 149 -4.91 -0.85 -3.40
C VAL A 149 -6.18 -1.67 -3.18
N ARG A 150 -6.31 -2.76 -3.94
CA ARG A 150 -7.41 -3.71 -3.82
C ARG A 150 -6.89 -5.15 -3.73
N ALA A 151 -7.34 -5.87 -2.72
CA ALA A 151 -7.22 -7.33 -2.63
C ALA A 151 -8.60 -7.91 -2.29
N LYS A 152 -8.92 -9.10 -2.81
CA LYS A 152 -10.17 -9.79 -2.41
C LYS A 152 -10.02 -10.52 -1.08
N TRP A 153 -8.81 -10.85 -0.68
CA TRP A 153 -8.51 -11.47 0.62
C TRP A 153 -7.76 -10.45 1.49
N ASP A 154 -6.65 -10.86 2.12
CA ASP A 154 -5.87 -10.06 3.04
C ASP A 154 -4.88 -9.13 2.34
N ILE A 155 -4.54 -8.04 3.04
CA ILE A 155 -3.42 -7.16 2.69
C ILE A 155 -2.48 -7.10 3.90
N CYS A 156 -1.28 -7.67 3.74
CA CYS A 156 -0.28 -7.77 4.79
C CYS A 156 1.00 -7.00 4.41
N ALA A 157 1.46 -6.13 5.30
CA ALA A 157 2.74 -5.43 5.19
C ALA A 157 3.58 -5.63 6.46
N GLY A 158 4.81 -6.12 6.31
CA GLY A 158 5.74 -6.35 7.42
C GLY A 158 6.41 -5.06 7.94
N GLN A 159 6.18 -3.92 7.29
CA GLN A 159 6.52 -2.59 7.80
C GLN A 159 5.35 -1.63 7.53
N ASP A 160 5.63 -0.42 7.03
CA ASP A 160 4.62 0.59 6.78
C ASP A 160 3.79 0.27 5.52
N LEU A 161 2.53 0.71 5.52
CA LEU A 161 1.64 0.64 4.36
C LEU A 161 1.17 2.06 4.03
N ALA A 162 1.56 2.58 2.88
CA ALA A 162 1.21 3.90 2.41
C ALA A 162 0.44 3.83 1.09
N VAL A 163 -0.78 4.33 1.09
CA VAL A 163 -1.65 4.39 -0.10
C VAL A 163 -2.19 5.80 -0.23
N THR A 164 -2.06 6.45 -1.39
CA THR A 164 -2.63 7.80 -1.54
C THR A 164 -4.10 7.79 -1.91
N GLY A 165 -4.57 6.75 -2.59
CA GLY A 165 -5.98 6.48 -2.90
C GLY A 165 -6.69 5.69 -1.80
N HIS A 166 -7.66 4.86 -2.19
CA HIS A 166 -8.40 3.97 -1.29
C HIS A 166 -7.67 2.64 -1.06
N LEU A 167 -7.79 2.12 0.16
CA LEU A 167 -7.38 0.76 0.51
C LEU A 167 -8.61 -0.13 0.68
N ARG A 168 -8.68 -1.24 -0.07
CA ARG A 168 -9.78 -2.20 -0.01
C ARG A 168 -9.27 -3.63 0.12
N ALA A 169 -9.53 -4.27 1.26
CA ALA A 169 -9.34 -5.69 1.48
C ALA A 169 -10.71 -6.38 1.59
N GLY A 170 -10.86 -7.57 1.03
CA GLY A 170 -12.07 -8.36 1.24
C GLY A 170 -12.07 -9.12 2.57
N GLN A 171 -10.90 -9.30 3.18
CA GLN A 171 -10.71 -9.84 4.53
C GLN A 171 -9.95 -8.83 5.39
N ASP A 172 -8.78 -9.17 5.91
CA ASP A 172 -8.06 -8.36 6.89
C ASP A 172 -7.02 -7.41 6.25
N VAL A 173 -6.72 -6.32 6.95
CA VAL A 173 -5.54 -5.50 6.69
C VAL A 173 -4.62 -5.60 7.92
N GLN A 174 -3.40 -6.09 7.73
CA GLN A 174 -2.43 -6.29 8.81
C GLN A 174 -1.10 -5.60 8.48
N VAL A 175 -0.69 -4.66 9.32
CA VAL A 175 0.49 -3.83 9.09
C VAL A 175 1.36 -3.81 10.34
N GLN A 176 2.62 -4.23 10.24
CA GLN A 176 3.54 -4.21 11.40
C GLN A 176 4.16 -2.82 11.64
N GLY A 177 3.96 -1.88 10.72
CA GLY A 177 4.33 -0.49 10.85
C GLY A 177 3.12 0.44 11.01
N ALA A 178 3.22 1.62 10.42
CA ALA A 178 2.13 2.58 10.32
C ALA A 178 1.30 2.36 9.04
N LEU A 179 -0.01 2.54 9.14
CA LEU A 179 -0.94 2.46 8.03
C LEU A 179 -1.43 3.86 7.68
N LYS A 180 -1.08 4.35 6.49
CA LYS A 180 -1.47 5.68 6.00
C LYS A 180 -2.25 5.56 4.70
N CYS A 181 -3.45 6.12 4.70
CA CYS A 181 -4.34 6.14 3.55
C CYS A 181 -4.76 7.57 3.23
N GLY A 182 -4.46 8.05 2.02
CA GLY A 182 -4.85 9.39 1.56
C GLY A 182 -6.33 9.52 1.24
N GLN A 183 -7.10 8.43 1.30
CA GLN A 183 -8.56 8.41 1.21
C GLN A 183 -9.14 7.56 2.36
N GLY A 184 -10.01 6.59 2.06
CA GLY A 184 -10.66 5.71 3.03
C GLY A 184 -10.13 4.28 3.00
N ILE A 185 -10.25 3.59 4.12
CA ILE A 185 -9.88 2.18 4.30
C ILE A 185 -11.16 1.36 4.45
N LYS A 186 -11.29 0.28 3.67
CA LYS A 186 -12.38 -0.69 3.79
C LYS A 186 -11.84 -2.11 3.87
N ALA A 187 -12.17 -2.82 4.94
CA ALA A 187 -11.85 -4.23 5.14
C ALA A 187 -13.13 -5.02 5.41
N GLY A 188 -13.24 -6.22 4.84
CA GLY A 188 -14.34 -7.14 5.19
C GLY A 188 -14.15 -7.80 6.56
N GLY A 189 -12.89 -7.92 7.01
CA GLY A 189 -12.51 -8.33 8.36
C GLY A 189 -11.99 -7.14 9.18
N GLY A 190 -10.89 -7.34 9.89
CA GLY A 190 -10.27 -6.36 10.77
C GLY A 190 -9.24 -5.47 10.08
N VAL A 191 -8.94 -4.33 10.70
CA VAL A 191 -7.85 -3.43 10.30
C VAL A 191 -6.91 -3.27 11.48
N GLN A 192 -5.69 -3.78 11.34
CA GLN A 192 -4.71 -3.82 12.41
C GLN A 192 -3.39 -3.20 11.97
N ALA A 193 -2.86 -2.29 12.79
CA ALA A 193 -1.50 -1.78 12.62
C ALA A 193 -0.74 -1.76 13.95
N ALA A 194 0.55 -2.13 13.95
CA ALA A 194 1.32 -2.10 15.20
C ALA A 194 1.68 -0.66 15.64
N LYS A 195 1.56 0.34 14.76
CA LYS A 195 1.75 1.76 15.07
C LYS A 195 0.47 2.55 14.81
N ASP A 196 0.56 3.73 14.21
CA ASP A 196 -0.58 4.60 13.91
C ASP A 196 -1.37 4.09 12.70
N ILE A 197 -2.68 4.36 12.72
CA ILE A 197 -3.55 4.26 11.54
C ILE A 197 -4.09 5.66 11.24
N ASP A 198 -3.82 6.16 10.04
CA ASP A 198 -4.30 7.46 9.56
C ASP A 198 -5.02 7.30 8.21
N ALA A 199 -6.27 7.74 8.14
CA ALA A 199 -7.04 7.82 6.92
C ALA A 199 -7.62 9.23 6.74
N ALA A 200 -7.42 9.84 5.57
CA ALA A 200 -7.95 11.18 5.29
C ALA A 200 -9.49 11.21 5.23
N CYS A 201 -10.14 10.09 4.91
CA CYS A 201 -11.59 9.94 4.92
C CYS A 201 -12.03 9.06 6.10
N GLY A 202 -12.86 8.03 5.86
CA GLY A 202 -13.32 7.10 6.89
C GLY A 202 -12.63 5.74 6.85
N ILE A 203 -12.72 5.01 7.97
CA ILE A 203 -12.28 3.62 8.09
C ILE A 203 -13.50 2.76 8.39
N GLN A 204 -13.71 1.72 7.58
CA GLN A 204 -14.75 0.73 7.76
C GLN A 204 -14.15 -0.67 7.82
N ALA A 205 -14.35 -1.37 8.93
CA ALA A 205 -13.96 -2.76 9.11
C ALA A 205 -15.19 -3.61 9.47
N GLY A 206 -15.27 -4.83 8.93
CA GLY A 206 -16.30 -5.80 9.32
C GLY A 206 -16.05 -6.44 10.68
N ALA A 207 -14.82 -6.38 11.18
CA ALA A 207 -14.42 -6.82 12.51
C ALA A 207 -13.72 -5.67 13.27
N THR A 208 -12.77 -6.00 14.14
CA THR A 208 -12.05 -5.05 14.99
C THR A 208 -11.14 -4.09 14.20
N ILE A 209 -11.12 -2.81 14.57
CA ILE A 209 -10.06 -1.85 14.20
C ILE A 209 -9.13 -1.70 15.40
N ALA A 210 -7.85 -2.06 15.25
CA ALA A 210 -6.87 -1.99 16.35
C ALA A 210 -5.57 -1.33 15.91
N CYS A 211 -5.00 -0.47 16.75
CA CYS A 211 -3.67 0.05 16.51
C CYS A 211 -2.82 0.25 17.77
N GLY A 212 -1.50 0.02 17.66
CA GLY A 212 -0.54 0.24 18.75
C GLY A 212 -0.13 1.71 18.94
N GLY A 213 -0.65 2.62 18.12
CA GLY A 213 -0.45 4.07 18.23
C GLY A 213 -1.77 4.83 18.23
N HIS A 214 -1.78 5.99 17.57
CA HIS A 214 -2.98 6.81 17.40
C HIS A 214 -3.82 6.33 16.22
N LEU A 215 -5.15 6.35 16.39
CA LEU A 215 -6.12 6.10 15.34
C LEU A 215 -6.74 7.43 14.89
N ALA A 216 -6.63 7.75 13.60
CA ALA A 216 -7.18 8.97 13.03
C ALA A 216 -7.95 8.70 11.74
N ALA A 217 -9.16 9.25 11.65
CA ALA A 217 -9.96 9.32 10.43
C ALA A 217 -10.49 10.74 10.23
N GLY A 218 -10.33 11.29 9.02
CA GLY A 218 -10.84 12.62 8.70
C GLY A 218 -12.38 12.69 8.67
N TRP A 219 -13.06 11.56 8.46
CA TRP A 219 -14.51 11.41 8.55
C TRP A 219 -14.86 10.51 9.75
N GLY A 220 -15.56 9.40 9.56
CA GLY A 220 -15.98 8.49 10.63
C GLY A 220 -15.19 7.19 10.72
N LEU A 221 -15.36 6.50 11.84
CA LEU A 221 -14.84 5.15 12.10
C LEU A 221 -16.02 4.20 12.28
N ILE A 222 -16.00 3.05 11.59
CA ILE A 222 -17.03 2.01 11.69
C ILE A 222 -16.34 0.65 11.83
N ALA A 223 -16.62 -0.06 12.92
CA ALA A 223 -16.16 -1.44 13.15
C ALA A 223 -17.35 -2.34 13.51
N GLY A 224 -17.38 -3.55 12.95
CA GLY A 224 -18.37 -4.58 13.33
C GLY A 224 -18.06 -5.27 14.66
N GLU A 225 -16.95 -4.91 15.32
CA GLU A 225 -16.57 -5.36 16.65
C GLU A 225 -16.00 -4.18 17.44
N ASP A 226 -14.77 -4.26 17.92
CA ASP A 226 -14.14 -3.25 18.77
C ASP A 226 -13.37 -2.20 17.95
N ILE A 227 -13.21 -1.00 18.53
CA ILE A 227 -12.25 0.01 18.08
C ILE A 227 -11.27 0.25 19.22
N ARG A 228 -10.00 -0.14 19.02
CA ARG A 228 -8.96 -0.04 20.03
C ARG A 228 -7.75 0.72 19.50
N ALA A 229 -7.22 1.62 20.31
CA ALA A 229 -5.96 2.28 20.05
C ALA A 229 -5.18 2.39 21.36
N ASP A 230 -3.88 2.10 21.34
CA ASP A 230 -3.00 2.35 22.49
C ASP A 230 -2.69 3.85 22.65
N GLY A 231 -3.03 4.67 21.65
CA GLY A 231 -3.05 6.13 21.69
C GLY A 231 -4.46 6.71 21.67
N SER A 232 -4.59 7.93 21.17
CA SER A 232 -5.89 8.62 21.00
C SER A 232 -6.67 8.10 19.80
N ILE A 233 -8.00 8.08 19.92
CA ILE A 233 -8.91 7.85 18.80
C ILE A 233 -9.49 9.19 18.35
N ARG A 234 -9.31 9.55 17.08
CA ARG A 234 -9.78 10.82 16.51
C ARG A 234 -10.59 10.58 15.24
N ALA A 235 -11.82 11.08 15.21
CA ALA A 235 -12.68 11.04 14.06
C ALA A 235 -13.23 12.45 13.77
N GLY A 236 -13.19 12.86 12.50
CA GLY A 236 -13.81 14.10 12.05
C GLY A 236 -15.33 14.11 12.21
N GLU A 237 -15.97 12.94 12.09
CA GLU A 237 -17.41 12.73 12.27
C GLU A 237 -17.67 11.72 13.39
N GLY A 238 -18.56 10.75 13.18
CA GLY A 238 -18.95 9.77 14.18
C GLY A 238 -17.98 8.59 14.32
N VAL A 239 -18.12 7.88 15.45
CA VAL A 239 -17.43 6.63 15.75
C VAL A 239 -18.47 5.58 16.11
N HIS A 240 -18.48 4.47 15.39
CA HIS A 240 -19.41 3.37 15.60
C HIS A 240 -18.64 2.05 15.74
N ALA A 241 -18.88 1.37 16.84
CA ALA A 241 -18.40 0.02 17.11
C ALA A 241 -19.59 -0.81 17.62
N ASP A 242 -19.74 -2.05 17.17
CA ASP A 242 -20.72 -2.96 17.80
C ASP A 242 -20.23 -3.45 19.17
N GLY A 243 -18.92 -3.45 19.38
CA GLY A 243 -18.24 -3.78 20.63
C GLY A 243 -17.89 -2.55 21.47
N CYS A 244 -16.66 -2.50 21.98
CA CYS A 244 -16.13 -1.41 22.79
C CYS A 244 -15.31 -0.41 21.95
N ILE A 245 -15.27 0.85 22.41
CA ILE A 245 -14.32 1.85 21.92
C ILE A 245 -13.37 2.16 23.07
N GLN A 246 -12.07 1.93 22.87
CA GLN A 246 -11.05 2.09 23.90
C GLN A 246 -9.82 2.80 23.34
N ALA A 247 -9.49 3.95 23.92
CA ALA A 247 -8.22 4.63 23.71
C ALA A 247 -7.20 4.19 24.80
N GLY A 248 -5.94 4.52 24.59
CA GLY A 248 -4.88 4.20 25.54
C GLY A 248 -4.97 5.00 26.82
N ASP A 249 -4.23 4.55 27.84
CA ASP A 249 -4.16 5.26 29.12
C ASP A 249 -3.65 6.70 28.92
N GLY A 250 -4.33 7.65 29.57
CA GLY A 250 -4.06 9.09 29.42
C GLY A 250 -4.53 9.71 28.09
N HIS A 251 -5.12 8.93 27.19
CA HIS A 251 -5.65 9.41 25.91
C HIS A 251 -7.19 9.43 25.89
N GLY A 252 -7.72 10.26 24.98
CA GLY A 252 -9.16 10.44 24.79
C GLY A 252 -9.68 9.88 23.46
N VAL A 253 -10.99 9.67 23.43
CA VAL A 253 -11.78 9.47 22.21
C VAL A 253 -12.38 10.82 21.81
N TYR A 254 -12.05 11.27 20.61
CA TYR A 254 -12.48 12.54 20.05
C TYR A 254 -13.26 12.31 18.76
N ALA A 255 -14.58 12.48 18.81
CA ALA A 255 -15.45 12.44 17.65
C ALA A 255 -16.04 13.83 17.35
N GLY A 256 -16.49 14.02 16.12
CA GLY A 256 -17.15 15.25 15.65
C GLY A 256 -16.21 16.42 15.42
N LEU A 257 -14.90 16.20 15.27
CA LEU A 257 -13.91 17.29 15.17
C LEU A 257 -14.16 18.24 13.99
N ASN A 258 -14.86 17.78 12.96
CA ASN A 258 -15.19 18.54 11.75
C ASN A 258 -16.70 18.78 11.60
N VAL A 259 -17.51 18.51 12.64
CA VAL A 259 -18.97 18.59 12.58
C VAL A 259 -19.47 19.95 13.07
N ARG A 260 -20.42 20.54 12.33
CA ARG A 260 -21.11 21.76 12.77
C ARG A 260 -22.01 21.50 13.97
N LEU A 261 -22.11 22.47 14.87
CA LEU A 261 -22.88 22.36 16.11
C LEU A 261 -24.38 22.06 15.88
N ASP A 262 -24.98 22.59 14.81
CA ASP A 262 -26.39 22.35 14.47
C ASP A 262 -26.67 20.93 13.95
N ALA A 263 -25.64 20.23 13.47
CA ALA A 263 -25.71 18.83 13.04
C ALA A 263 -25.08 17.85 14.06
N TRP A 264 -24.62 18.35 15.21
CA TRP A 264 -23.80 17.60 16.17
C TRP A 264 -24.44 16.28 16.61
N ALA A 265 -25.72 16.31 16.98
CA ALA A 265 -26.45 15.13 17.47
C ALA A 265 -26.57 14.01 16.42
N VAL A 266 -26.46 14.34 15.12
CA VAL A 266 -26.66 13.40 14.01
C VAL A 266 -25.33 12.95 13.42
N CYS A 267 -24.37 13.86 13.26
CA CYS A 267 -23.11 13.59 12.56
C CYS A 267 -21.93 13.25 13.50
N ALA A 268 -21.89 13.78 14.72
CA ALA A 268 -20.81 13.49 15.69
C ALA A 268 -21.13 12.28 16.57
N ARG A 269 -21.96 11.34 16.09
CA ARG A 269 -22.49 10.23 16.89
C ARG A 269 -21.38 9.28 17.32
N VAL A 270 -21.34 8.96 18.60
CA VAL A 270 -20.51 7.92 19.18
C VAL A 270 -21.41 6.82 19.68
N GLN A 271 -21.25 5.62 19.13
CA GLN A 271 -22.07 4.46 19.47
C GLN A 271 -21.16 3.25 19.67
N ALA A 272 -21.34 2.61 20.81
CA ALA A 272 -20.68 1.39 21.24
C ALA A 272 -21.63 0.61 22.15
N ARG A 273 -21.24 -0.60 22.53
CA ARG A 273 -21.94 -1.38 23.56
C ARG A 273 -22.08 -0.63 24.88
N GLU A 274 -21.02 0.08 25.28
CA GLU A 274 -20.96 0.86 26.51
C GLU A 274 -20.32 2.22 26.23
N ARG A 275 -20.68 3.23 27.03
CA ARG A 275 -20.11 4.56 26.89
C ARG A 275 -18.61 4.53 27.22
N PRO A 276 -17.71 4.92 26.31
CA PRO A 276 -16.28 4.93 26.59
C PRO A 276 -15.97 5.90 27.73
N ALA A 277 -15.26 5.42 28.76
CA ALA A 277 -14.85 6.24 29.89
C ALA A 277 -13.98 7.43 29.45
N GLN A 278 -13.25 7.26 28.35
CA GLN A 278 -12.34 8.23 27.76
C GLN A 278 -13.01 9.12 26.70
N LEU A 279 -14.34 9.13 26.58
CA LEU A 279 -15.04 9.96 25.61
C LEU A 279 -14.92 11.45 25.98
N VAL A 280 -14.14 12.20 25.19
CA VAL A 280 -13.92 13.65 25.40
C VAL A 280 -14.83 14.51 24.52
N SER A 281 -15.01 14.12 23.24
CA SER A 281 -15.91 14.82 22.32
C SER A 281 -16.73 13.86 21.47
N GLY A 282 -17.95 14.28 21.13
CA GLY A 282 -18.92 13.52 20.35
C GLY A 282 -20.29 13.54 21.01
N HIS A 283 -21.32 13.13 20.27
CA HIS A 283 -22.65 12.90 20.80
C HIS A 283 -22.84 11.42 21.09
N TRP A 284 -22.80 11.02 22.36
CA TRP A 284 -23.09 9.65 22.76
C TRP A 284 -24.52 9.28 22.36
N ALA A 285 -24.67 8.21 21.58
CA ALA A 285 -25.94 7.74 21.03
C ALA A 285 -26.17 6.23 21.24
N GLY A 286 -25.50 5.63 22.24
CA GLY A 286 -25.75 4.24 22.65
C GLY A 286 -27.02 4.11 23.49
N GLN A 287 -27.52 2.89 23.64
CA GLN A 287 -28.67 2.63 24.50
C GLN A 287 -28.26 2.87 25.97
N GLU A 288 -28.89 3.84 26.63
CA GLU A 288 -28.89 3.86 28.10
C GLU A 288 -29.62 2.59 28.55
N GLU A 289 -28.94 1.69 29.27
CA GLU A 289 -29.62 0.64 30.01
C GLU A 289 -30.69 1.32 30.86
N THR A 290 -31.95 1.13 30.49
CA THR A 290 -33.07 1.38 31.37
C THR A 290 -32.87 0.48 32.59
N ALA A 291 -32.31 1.04 33.65
CA ALA A 291 -32.31 0.44 34.98
C ALA A 291 -33.78 0.26 35.37
N HIS A 292 -34.32 -0.93 35.12
CA HIS A 292 -35.59 -1.33 35.71
C HIS A 292 -35.36 -1.57 37.20
N ALA A 293 -35.99 -0.70 37.97
CA ALA A 293 -36.07 -0.67 39.43
C ALA A 293 -36.75 -1.91 40.03
#